data_AF-A0A2W4F6L1-F1
#
_entry.id   AF-A0A2W4F6L1-F1
#
_cell.length_a   1.000
_cell.length_b   1.000
_cell.length_c   1.000
_cell.angle_alpha   90.00
_cell.angle_beta   90.00
_cell.angle_gamma   90.00
#
_symmetry.space_group_name_H-M   'P 1'
#
loop_
_entity.id
_entity.type
_entity.pdbx_description
1 polymer ?
#
loop_
_entity_poly.entity_id
_entity_poly.type
_entity_poly.pdbx_seq_one_letter_code
_entity_poly.pdbx_strand_id
1 'polypeptide(L)'
;MPMVTVSISPLQVAGIRAAIDNGSYASSSEVVREALRMWDAARKRGELCDIKRAANSPDDKARSGNRCVADMFADYEAERRRHA
;
A
#
# COMPACT_ATOMS: atom_id res chain seq x y z
N MET A 1 -23.23 10.05 12.08
CA MET A 1 -21.91 9.61 11.56
C MET A 1 -21.31 8.66 12.60
N PRO A 2 -20.88 7.44 12.25
CA PRO A 2 -20.23 6.56 13.22
C PRO A 2 -18.88 7.14 13.68
N MET A 3 -18.55 6.93 14.95
CA MET A 3 -17.27 7.35 15.55
C MET A 3 -16.28 6.19 15.49
N VAL A 4 -15.03 6.49 15.14
CA VAL A 4 -13.95 5.50 15.03
C VAL A 4 -12.73 6.01 15.80
N THR A 5 -12.12 5.13 16.60
CA THR A 5 -10.85 5.38 17.29
C THR A 5 -9.73 4.76 16.47
N VAL A 6 -8.70 5.53 16.17
CA VAL A 6 -7.52 5.09 15.40
C VAL A 6 -6.23 5.46 16.14
N SER A 7 -5.21 4.62 16.01
CA SER A 7 -3.85 4.95 16.45
C SER A 7 -3.09 5.60 15.30
N ILE A 8 -2.40 6.69 15.60
CA ILE A 8 -1.68 7.51 14.60
C ILE A 8 -0.30 7.86 15.16
N SER A 9 0.70 7.96 14.30
CA SER A 9 2.08 8.28 14.74
C SER A 9 2.14 9.65 15.42
N PRO A 10 2.98 9.83 16.47
CA PRO A 10 3.16 11.12 17.12
C PRO A 10 3.53 12.25 16.14
N LEU A 11 4.31 11.92 15.10
CA LEU A 11 4.69 12.89 14.05
C LEU A 11 3.47 13.36 13.25
N GLN A 12 2.57 12.45 12.90
CA GLN A 12 1.34 12.78 12.17
C GLN A 12 0.40 13.61 13.05
N VAL A 13 0.32 13.31 14.35
CA VAL A 13 -0.44 14.12 15.32
C VAL A 13 0.10 15.55 15.38
N ALA A 14 1.42 15.74 15.37
CA ALA A 14 2.02 17.08 15.32
C ALA A 14 1.63 17.84 14.04
N GLY A 15 1.65 17.17 12.88
CA GLY A 15 1.20 17.75 11.62
C GLY A 15 -0.28 18.15 11.64
N ILE A 16 -1.16 17.31 12.19
CA ILE A 16 -2.59 17.61 12.35
C ILE A 16 -2.77 18.85 13.24
N ARG A 17 -2.06 18.93 14.37
CA ARG A 17 -2.15 20.08 15.28
C ARG A 17 -1.72 21.37 14.61
N ALA A 18 -0.58 21.37 13.92
CA ALA A 18 -0.11 22.56 13.21
C ALA A 18 -1.11 23.07 12.15
N ALA A 19 -1.81 22.14 11.48
CA ALA A 19 -2.84 22.48 10.49
C ALA A 19 -4.14 23.05 11.10
N ILE A 20 -4.38 22.79 12.39
CA ILE A 20 -5.48 23.40 13.13
C ILE A 20 -5.04 24.76 13.70
N ASP A 21 -3.84 24.81 14.27
CA ASP A 21 -3.27 26.02 14.89
C ASP A 21 -3.09 27.15 13.87
N ASN A 22 -2.79 26.82 12.62
CA ASN A 22 -2.70 27.79 11.53
C ASN A 22 -4.06 28.18 10.91
N GLY A 23 -5.16 27.58 11.40
CA GLY A 23 -6.52 27.85 10.94
C GLY A 23 -6.92 27.21 9.61
N SER A 24 -6.10 26.33 9.03
CA SER A 24 -6.44 25.64 7.78
C SER A 24 -7.57 24.62 7.96
N TYR A 25 -7.73 24.08 9.17
CA TYR A 25 -8.78 23.12 9.51
C TYR A 25 -9.39 23.45 10.87
N ALA A 26 -10.70 23.21 11.02
CA ALA A 26 -11.42 23.47 12.25
C ALA A 26 -11.30 22.32 13.28
N SER A 27 -10.91 21.12 12.84
CA SER A 27 -10.85 19.93 13.71
C SER A 27 -9.94 18.84 13.16
N SER A 28 -9.37 18.03 14.05
CA SER A 28 -8.63 16.80 13.70
C SER A 28 -9.47 15.85 12.84
N SER A 29 -10.77 15.72 13.12
CA SER A 29 -11.64 14.85 12.32
C SER A 29 -11.85 15.36 10.89
N GLU A 30 -11.72 16.68 10.67
CA GLU A 30 -11.80 17.26 9.34
C GLU A 30 -10.53 16.96 8.53
N VAL A 31 -9.36 17.15 9.14
CA VAL A 31 -8.06 16.78 8.53
C VAL A 31 -8.06 15.32 8.11
N VAL A 32 -8.53 14.42 8.98
CA VAL A 32 -8.58 12.99 8.68
C VAL A 32 -9.55 12.67 7.55
N ARG A 33 -10.72 13.31 7.50
CA ARG A 33 -11.68 13.11 6.40
C ARG A 33 -11.10 13.56 5.06
N GLU A 34 -10.39 14.68 5.04
CA GLU A 34 -9.78 15.18 3.81
C GLU A 34 -8.63 14.27 3.34
N ALA A 35 -7.76 13.85 4.26
CA ALA A 35 -6.71 12.89 3.95
C ALA A 35 -7.27 11.58 3.36
N LEU A 36 -8.37 11.06 3.91
CA LEU A 36 -9.05 9.87 3.38
C LEU A 36 -9.69 10.11 2.01
N ARG A 37 -10.24 11.31 1.75
CA ARG A 37 -10.75 11.71 0.43
C ARG A 37 -9.62 11.73 -0.60
N MET A 38 -8.49 12.33 -0.28
CA MET A 38 -7.33 12.39 -1.16
C MET A 38 -6.76 10.99 -1.43
N TRP A 39 -6.71 10.14 -0.42
CA TRP A 39 -6.26 8.76 -0.54
C TRP A 39 -7.18 7.93 -1.45
N ASP A 40 -8.50 8.02 -1.28
CA ASP A 40 -9.48 7.35 -2.15
C ASP A 40 -9.37 7.85 -3.61
N ALA A 41 -9.19 9.16 -3.80
CA ALA A 41 -9.00 9.75 -5.12
C ALA A 41 -7.71 9.25 -5.79
N ALA A 42 -6.59 9.21 -5.07
CA ALA A 42 -5.33 8.66 -5.57
C ALA A 42 -5.45 7.18 -5.95
N ARG A 43 -6.20 6.41 -5.16
CA ARG A 43 -6.48 4.99 -5.46
C ARG A 43 -7.30 4.84 -6.74
N LYS A 44 -8.34 5.65 -6.93
CA LYS A 44 -9.16 5.66 -8.14
C LYS A 44 -8.38 6.05 -9.39
N ARG A 45 -7.41 6.96 -9.27
CA ARG A 45 -6.51 7.35 -10.37
C ARG A 45 -5.45 6.29 -10.69
N GLY A 46 -5.33 5.23 -9.89
CA GLY A 46 -4.31 4.20 -10.08
C GLY A 46 -2.89 4.66 -9.73
N GLU A 47 -2.74 5.81 -9.07
CA GLU A 47 -1.45 6.35 -8.60
C GLU A 47 -0.88 5.51 -7.45
N LEU A 48 -1.77 4.81 -6.74
CA LEU A 48 -1.39 3.82 -5.75
C LEU A 48 -1.46 2.45 -6.41
N CYS A 49 -0.32 1.75 -6.52
CA CYS A 49 -0.30 0.37 -6.99
C CYS A 49 -1.25 -0.46 -6.12
N ASP A 50 -2.42 -0.77 -6.67
CA ASP A 50 -3.38 -1.65 -6.04
C ASP A 50 -2.71 -3.03 -5.89
N ILE A 51 -2.25 -3.36 -4.68
CA ILE A 51 -1.75 -4.70 -4.34
C ILE A 51 -2.75 -5.79 -4.77
N LYS A 52 -4.06 -5.44 -4.81
CA LYS A 52 -5.14 -6.31 -5.28
C LYS A 52 -5.21 -6.48 -6.80
N ARG A 53 -4.77 -5.50 -7.60
CA ARG A 53 -4.77 -5.59 -9.08
C ARG A 53 -3.61 -6.44 -9.58
N ALA A 54 -2.49 -6.44 -8.88
CA ALA A 54 -1.39 -7.38 -9.11
C ALA A 54 -1.77 -8.85 -8.82
N ALA A 55 -2.73 -9.09 -7.91
CA ALA A 55 -3.19 -10.44 -7.57
C ALA A 55 -4.32 -10.98 -8.48
N ASN A 56 -5.04 -10.11 -9.21
CA ASN A 56 -6.24 -10.47 -9.97
C ASN A 56 -6.10 -10.31 -11.50
N SER A 57 -4.89 -10.10 -12.02
CA SER A 57 -4.66 -10.20 -13.47
C SER A 57 -4.17 -11.61 -13.81
N PRO A 58 -4.99 -12.49 -14.42
CA PRO A 58 -4.57 -13.85 -14.78
C PRO A 58 -3.64 -13.87 -16.00
N ASP A 59 -3.48 -12.74 -16.71
CA ASP A 59 -2.88 -12.70 -18.05
C ASP A 59 -1.42 -12.23 -18.09
N ASP A 60 -0.77 -12.00 -16.95
CA ASP A 60 0.63 -11.53 -16.91
C ASP A 60 1.55 -12.44 -16.08
N LYS A 61 1.24 -13.74 -16.00
CA LYS A 61 2.17 -14.75 -15.46
C LYS A 61 3.26 -15.17 -16.45
N ALA A 62 3.32 -14.59 -17.64
CA ALA A 62 4.24 -15.02 -18.68
C ALA A 62 5.56 -14.22 -18.77
N ARG A 63 5.65 -12.98 -18.23
CA ARG A 63 6.84 -12.14 -18.51
C ARG A 63 7.46 -11.32 -17.39
N SER A 64 6.95 -11.32 -16.16
CA SER A 64 7.57 -10.51 -15.10
C SER A 64 7.84 -11.28 -13.82
N GLY A 65 9.07 -11.79 -13.71
CA GLY A 65 9.91 -11.73 -12.51
C GLY A 65 9.50 -12.47 -11.22
N ASN A 66 8.26 -12.91 -11.04
CA ASN A 66 7.81 -13.54 -9.80
C ASN A 66 7.91 -15.07 -9.88
N ARG A 67 9.13 -15.60 -10.09
CA ARG A 67 9.37 -17.02 -9.77
C ARG A 67 9.29 -17.18 -8.26
N CYS A 68 8.51 -18.15 -7.80
CA CYS A 68 8.48 -18.48 -6.38
C CYS A 68 9.86 -18.98 -5.97
N VAL A 69 10.29 -18.67 -4.74
CA VAL A 69 11.57 -19.16 -4.20
C VAL A 69 11.66 -20.69 -4.27
N ALA A 70 10.52 -21.38 -4.13
CA ALA A 70 10.44 -22.83 -4.28
C ALA A 70 10.85 -23.31 -5.69
N ASP A 71 10.46 -22.58 -6.75
CA ASP A 71 10.80 -22.92 -8.13
C ASP A 71 12.30 -22.70 -8.38
N MET A 72 12.88 -21.63 -7.83
CA MET A 72 14.32 -21.38 -7.92
C MET A 72 15.15 -22.48 -7.22
N PHE A 73 14.67 -22.98 -6.09
CA PHE A 73 15.32 -24.10 -5.38
C PHE A 73 15.23 -25.41 -6.19
N ALA A 74 14.09 -25.68 -6.82
CA ALA A 74 13.91 -26.86 -7.65
C ALA A 74 14.85 -26.84 -8.88
N ASP A 75 14.95 -25.68 -9.55
CA ASP A 75 15.87 -25.48 -10.67
C ASP A 75 17.33 -25.72 -10.24
N TYR A 76 17.74 -25.14 -9.11
CA TYR A 76 19.09 -25.28 -8.56
C TYR A 76 19.45 -26.73 -8.21
N GLU A 77 18.54 -27.48 -7.58
CA GLU A 77 18.80 -28.89 -7.30
C GLU A 77 18.85 -29.75 -8.58
N ALA A 78 18.02 -29.43 -9.58
CA ALA A 78 18.01 -30.12 -10.85
C ALA A 78 19.34 -29.92 -11.61
N GLU A 79 19.89 -28.71 -11.59
CA GLU A 79 21.22 -28.41 -12.14
C GLU A 79 22.33 -29.17 -11.42
N ARG A 80 22.27 -29.24 -10.08
CA ARG A 80 23.25 -30.01 -9.30
C ARG A 80 23.22 -31.51 -9.61
N ARG A 81 22.04 -32.08 -9.87
CA ARG A 81 21.89 -33.50 -10.27
C ARG A 81 22.39 -33.79 -11.68
N ARG A 82 22.40 -32.79 -12.58
CA ARG A 82 22.92 -32.94 -13.95
C ARG A 82 24.44 -32.86 -14.03
N HIS A 83 25.07 -32.20 -13.05
CA HIS A 83 26.51 -32.00 -12.97
C HIS A 83 27.23 -32.99 -12.03
N ALA A 84 26.52 -33.98 -11.49
CA ALA A 84 27.06 -35.10 -10.71
C ALA A 84 26.99 -36.39 -11.54
#